data_AF-F4QK83-F1
#
_entry.id   AF-F4QK83-F1
#
_cell.length_a   1.000
_cell.length_b   1.000
_cell.length_c   1.000
_cell.angle_alpha   90.00
_cell.angle_beta   90.00
_cell.angle_gamma   90.00
#
_symmetry.space_group_name_H-M   'P 1'
#
loop_
_entity.id
_entity.type
_entity.pdbx_description
1 polymer ?
#
loop_
_entity_poly.entity_id
_entity_poly.type
_entity_poly.pdbx_seq_one_letter_code
_entity_poly.pdbx_strand_id
1 'polypeptide(L)' 'MTVLYQKNLFAWESVLRIALGLAAAVAGFLLIDGLIWKYAAVAAGAGIALTGVVGFCPMCALVGRKPVRKDH' A
#
# COMPACT_ATOMS: atom_id res chain seq x y z
N MET A 1 -19.85 -12.72 -0.30
CA MET A 1 -18.77 -13.28 0.53
C MET A 1 -17.75 -13.93 -0.41
N THR A 2 -16.73 -13.19 -0.82
CA THR A 2 -15.59 -13.74 -1.57
C THR A 2 -14.52 -14.06 -0.55
N VAL A 3 -14.25 -15.35 -0.34
CA VAL A 3 -13.42 -15.90 0.75
C VAL A 3 -11.92 -15.74 0.45
N LEU A 4 -11.48 -14.53 0.08
CA LEU A 4 -10.07 -14.23 -0.24
C LEU A 4 -9.56 -12.92 0.40
N TYR A 5 -10.18 -12.43 1.47
CA TYR A 5 -9.86 -11.11 2.03
C TYR A 5 -9.83 -11.08 3.56
N GLN A 6 -8.76 -11.64 4.13
CA GLN A 6 -8.41 -11.36 5.52
C GLN A 6 -7.76 -9.96 5.56
N LYS A 7 -8.55 -8.92 5.87
CA LYS A 7 -8.00 -7.58 6.11
C LYS A 7 -7.06 -7.66 7.31
N ASN A 8 -5.76 -7.54 7.05
CA ASN A 8 -4.74 -7.65 8.09
C ASN A 8 -4.43 -6.30 8.76
N LEU A 9 -4.80 -5.20 8.10
CA LEU A 9 -4.50 -3.85 8.56
C LEU A 9 -5.73 -3.15 9.13
N PHE A 10 -5.52 -2.40 10.21
CA PHE A 10 -6.51 -1.49 10.74
C PHE A 10 -6.77 -0.34 9.74
N ALA A 11 -7.96 0.27 9.80
CA ALA A 11 -8.36 1.31 8.85
C ALA A 11 -7.36 2.49 8.76
N TRP A 12 -6.76 2.90 9.88
CA TRP A 12 -5.76 3.97 9.93
C TRP A 12 -4.44 3.60 9.23
N GLU A 13 -3.95 2.36 9.37
CA GLU A 13 -2.72 1.87 8.70
C GLU A 13 -2.91 1.79 7.19
N SER A 14 -4.11 1.38 6.74
CA SER A 14 -4.48 1.36 5.33
C SER A 14 -4.48 2.76 4.72
N VAL A 15 -5.10 3.75 5.39
CA VAL A 15 -5.15 5.15 4.95
C VAL A 15 -3.75 5.76 4.86
N LEU A 16 -2.91 5.58 5.89
CA LEU A 16 -1.53 6.07 5.87
C LEU A 16 -0.73 5.46 4.72
N ARG A 17 -0.92 4.18 4.44
CA ARG A 17 -0.17 3.51 3.38
C ARG A 17 -0.60 3.98 1.99
N ILE A 18 -1.87 4.28 1.80
CA ILE A 18 -2.38 4.94 0.58
C ILE A 18 -1.76 6.33 0.44
N ALA A 19 -1.79 7.14 1.51
CA ALA A 19 -1.26 8.49 1.50
C ALA A 19 0.25 8.52 1.21
N LEU A 20 1.03 7.66 1.87
CA LEU A 20 2.48 7.57 1.67
C LEU A 20 2.84 7.00 0.29
N GLY A 21 2.11 6.00 -0.20
CA GLY A 21 2.32 5.44 -1.54
C GLY A 21 2.05 6.47 -2.65
N LEU A 22 0.98 7.26 -2.51
CA LEU A 22 0.67 8.36 -3.42
C LEU A 22 1.70 9.48 -3.33
N ALA A 23 2.09 9.87 -2.12
CA ALA A 23 3.13 10.89 -1.91
C ALA A 23 4.46 10.46 -2.55
N ALA A 24 4.85 9.20 -2.40
CA ALA A 24 6.04 8.64 -3.02
C ALA A 24 5.94 8.61 -4.57
N ALA A 25 4.78 8.27 -5.12
CA ALA A 25 4.58 8.29 -6.57
C ALA A 25 4.69 9.71 -7.15
N VAL A 26 4.08 10.70 -6.50
CA VAL A 26 4.15 12.12 -6.91
C VAL A 26 5.57 12.65 -6.75
N ALA A 27 6.22 12.39 -5.62
CA ALA A 27 7.60 12.79 -5.38
C ALA A 27 8.55 12.15 -6.40
N GLY A 28 8.39 10.87 -6.71
CA GLY A 28 9.18 10.18 -7.73
C GLY A 28 8.97 10.75 -9.14
N PHE A 29 7.76 11.20 -9.46
CA PHE A 29 7.49 11.86 -10.74
C PHE A 29 8.09 13.28 -10.83
N LEU A 30 8.15 14.02 -9.72
CA LEU A 30 8.60 15.41 -9.71
C LEU A 30 10.12 15.56 -9.47
N LEU A 31 10.72 14.68 -8.67
CA LEU A 31 12.09 14.83 -8.16
C LEU A 31 13.12 13.93 -8.86
N ILE A 32 12.69 12.88 -9.57
CA ILE A 32 13.61 11.97 -10.25
C ILE A 32 13.70 12.36 -11.72
N ASP A 33 14.92 12.48 -12.21
CA ASP A 33 15.23 12.65 -13.63
C ASP A 33 15.53 11.31 -14.31
N GLY A 34 15.16 11.23 -15.59
CA GLY A 34 15.26 10.00 -16.39
C GLY A 34 13.94 9.26 -16.50
N LEU A 35 13.50 9.06 -17.74
CA LEU A 35 12.18 8.51 -18.08
C LEU A 35 11.90 7.17 -17.37
N ILE A 36 12.86 6.24 -17.43
CA ILE A 36 12.74 4.90 -16.85
C ILE A 36 12.58 4.97 -15.32
N TRP A 37 13.38 5.80 -14.64
CA TRP A 37 13.34 5.89 -13.19
C TRP A 37 12.10 6.62 -12.67
N LYS A 38 11.57 7.58 -13.42
CA LYS A 38 10.28 8.23 -13.11
C LYS A 38 9.14 7.22 -13.11
N TYR A 39 9.02 6.43 -14.19
CA TYR A 39 7.96 5.43 -14.27
C TYR A 39 8.14 4.30 -13.25
N ALA A 40 9.37 3.87 -12.96
CA ALA A 40 9.65 2.89 -11.93
C ALA A 40 9.22 3.39 -10.54
N ALA A 41 9.53 4.65 -10.19
CA ALA A 41 9.15 5.25 -8.92
C ALA A 41 7.62 5.41 -8.79
N VAL A 42 6.95 5.85 -9.86
CA VAL A 42 5.49 5.92 -9.91
C VAL A 42 4.87 4.54 -9.76
N ALA A 43 5.37 3.53 -10.46
CA ALA A 43 4.88 2.15 -10.36
C ALA A 43 5.07 1.57 -8.95
N ALA A 44 6.22 1.83 -8.32
CA ALA A 44 6.48 1.41 -6.95
C ALA A 44 5.53 2.08 -5.94
N GLY A 45 5.36 3.41 -6.02
CA GLY A 45 4.44 4.15 -5.15
C GLY A 45 2.99 3.72 -5.34
N ALA A 46 2.56 3.53 -6.58
CA ALA A 46 1.24 3.00 -6.92
C ALA A 46 1.04 1.57 -6.36
N GLY A 47 2.03 0.70 -6.49
CA GLY A 47 2.00 -0.64 -5.90
C GLY A 47 1.80 -0.61 -4.39
N ILE A 48 2.51 0.28 -3.69
CA ILE A 48 2.34 0.46 -2.24
C ILE A 48 0.92 0.96 -1.91
N ALA A 49 0.42 1.97 -2.63
CA ALA A 49 -0.93 2.49 -2.41
C ALA A 49 -2.01 1.42 -2.64
N LEU A 50 -1.87 0.61 -3.70
CA LEU A 50 -2.77 -0.50 -4.01
C LEU A 50 -2.83 -1.52 -2.87
N THR A 51 -1.71 -1.84 -2.23
CA THR A 51 -1.75 -2.74 -1.06
C THR A 51 -2.49 -2.13 0.14
N GLY A 52 -2.50 -0.80 0.26
CA GLY A 52 -3.32 -0.06 1.23
C GLY A 52 -4.81 -0.18 0.91
N VAL A 53 -5.21 0.03 -0.35
CA VAL A 53 -6.60 -0.20 -0.84
C VAL A 53 -7.01 -1.64 -0.62
N VAL A 54 -6.08 -2.57 -0.83
CA VAL A 54 -6.32 -3.99 -0.63
C VAL A 54 -6.45 -4.36 0.86
N GLY A 55 -6.00 -3.49 1.78
CA GLY A 55 -6.05 -3.79 3.22
C GLY A 55 -5.20 -5.01 3.62
N PHE A 56 -4.27 -5.42 2.76
CA PHE A 56 -3.33 -6.51 2.97
C PHE A 56 -1.91 -6.02 2.73
N CYS A 57 -1.06 -6.11 3.74
CA CYS A 57 0.37 -5.85 3.62
C CYS A 57 1.11 -7.20 3.74
N PRO A 58 1.79 -7.68 2.68
CA PRO A 58 2.50 -8.97 2.73
C PRO A 58 3.60 -8.95 3.81
N MET A 59 4.23 -7.81 4.03
CA MET A 59 5.22 -7.63 5.09
C MET A 59 4.61 -7.83 6.49
N CYS A 60 3.41 -7.29 6.73
CA CYS A 60 2.71 -7.48 8.00
C CYS A 60 2.22 -8.93 8.19
N ALA A 61 1.87 -9.62 7.10
CA ALA A 61 1.51 -11.04 7.14
C ALA A 61 2.74 -11.93 7.46
N LEU A 62 3.90 -11.62 6.89
CA LEU A 62 5.17 -12.33 7.18
C LEU A 62 5.62 -12.17 8.64
N VAL A 63 5.29 -11.03 9.27
CA VAL A 63 5.56 -10.77 10.69
C VAL A 63 4.58 -11.52 11.62
N GLY A 64 3.59 -12.22 11.07
CA GLY A 64 2.62 -12.99 11.86
C GLY A 64 1.56 -12.11 12.55
N ARG A 65 1.33 -10.88 12.07
CA ARG A 65 0.16 -10.10 12.51
C ARG A 65 -1.09 -10.87 12.12
N LYS A 66 -1.93 -11.13 13.13
CA LYS A 66 -3.26 -11.73 12.97
C LYS A 66 -4.22 -10.65 12.43
N PRO A 67 -5.08 -10.99 11.46
CA PRO A 67 -5.98 -10.01 10.87
C PRO A 67 -6.96 -9.47 11.88
N VAL A 68 -7.06 -8.14 11.94
CA VAL A 68 -8.00 -7.46 12.82
C VAL A 68 -9.41 -7.68 12.25
N ARG A 69 -10.16 -8.57 12.89
CA ARG A 69 -11.60 -8.72 12.65
C ARG A 69 -12.24 -7.36 12.98
N LYS A 70 -12.90 -6.75 12.00
CA LYS A 70 -13.76 -5.59 12.26
C LYS A 70 -15.00 -6.09 12.98
N ASP A 71 -15.05 -5.99 14.30
CA ASP A 71 -16.30 -5.91 15.05
C ASP A 71 -16.82 -4.46 14.95
N HIS A 72 -17.89 -4.31 14.16
CA HIS A 72 -18.76 -3.14 13.97
C HIS A 72 -18.17 -1.93 13.24
#